data_AF-A0A959ENQ8-F1
#
_entry.id   AF-A0A959ENQ8-F1
#
_cell.length_a   1.000
_cell.length_b   1.000
_cell.length_c   1.000
_cell.angle_alpha   90.00
_cell.angle_beta   90.00
_cell.angle_gamma   90.00
#
_symmetry.space_group_name_H-M   'P 1'
#
loop_
_entity.id
_entity.type
_entity.pdbx_description
1 polymer ?
#
loop_
_entity_poly.entity_id
_entity_poly.type
_entity_poly.pdbx_seq_one_letter_code
_entity_poly.pdbx_strand_id
1 'polypeptide(L)' 'SPLPADELPPHQTEETLAAALKHDPIAVLVCNPTALHLSTALEAAAAGCHLFLEKPVSHQLGGVEQLVEIAAEKNLLVQV' A
#
# COMPACT_ATOMS: atom_id res chain seq x y z
N SER A 1 16.18 -14.85 -11.31
CA SER A 1 16.85 -13.54 -11.33
C SER A 1 15.76 -12.48 -11.25
N PRO A 2 15.91 -11.37 -10.50
CA PRO A 2 15.04 -10.22 -10.73
C PRO A 2 15.11 -9.85 -12.22
N LEU A 3 13.98 -9.40 -12.76
CA LEU A 3 13.98 -8.80 -14.09
C LEU A 3 14.94 -7.60 -14.08
N PRO A 4 15.79 -7.44 -15.09
CA PRO A 4 16.49 -6.18 -15.33
C PRO A 4 15.50 -5.01 -15.26
N ALA A 5 15.91 -3.87 -14.70
CA ALA A 5 15.03 -2.70 -14.56
C ALA A 5 14.40 -2.26 -15.90
N ASP A 6 15.10 -2.54 -16.98
CA ASP A 6 14.78 -2.21 -18.36
C ASP A 6 13.79 -3.21 -19.01
N GLU A 7 13.43 -4.30 -18.30
CA GLU A 7 12.54 -5.37 -18.78
C GLU A 7 11.13 -5.32 -18.18
N LEU A 8 10.81 -4.31 -17.37
CA LEU A 8 9.43 -4.13 -16.94
C LEU A 8 8.57 -3.72 -18.13
N PRO A 9 7.39 -4.33 -18.34
CA PRO A 9 6.46 -3.86 -19.36
C PRO A 9 6.10 -2.38 -19.09
N PRO A 10 5.67 -1.63 -20.12
CA PRO A 10 5.26 -0.25 -19.96
C PRO A 10 4.26 -0.11 -18.82
N HIS A 11 4.61 0.68 -17.82
CA HIS A 11 3.80 0.95 -16.65
C HIS A 11 3.78 2.45 -16.40
N GLN A 12 2.73 2.91 -15.73
CA GLN A 12 2.65 4.30 -15.31
C GLN A 12 3.46 4.47 -14.03
N THR A 13 4.18 5.57 -13.93
CA THR A 13 4.98 5.93 -12.75
C THR A 13 4.54 7.29 -12.28
N GLU A 14 4.47 7.44 -10.96
CA GLU A 14 4.09 8.69 -10.30
C GLU A 14 5.09 8.98 -9.18
N GLU A 15 5.37 10.26 -8.95
CA GLU A 15 6.33 10.70 -7.94
C GLU A 15 5.72 10.81 -6.54
N THR A 16 4.39 10.68 -6.43
CA THR A 16 3.67 10.79 -5.15
C THR A 16 2.55 9.75 -5.06
N LEU A 17 2.29 9.26 -3.85
CA LEU A 17 1.19 8.34 -3.58
C LEU A 17 -0.16 8.93 -4.00
N ALA A 18 -0.40 10.21 -3.69
CA ALA A 18 -1.64 10.89 -4.06
C ALA A 18 -1.87 10.96 -5.57
N ALA A 19 -0.81 11.12 -6.38
CA ALA A 19 -0.92 11.06 -7.84
C ALA A 19 -1.19 9.62 -8.30
N ALA A 20 -0.51 8.63 -7.72
CA ALA A 20 -0.72 7.21 -8.03
C ALA A 20 -2.17 6.75 -7.73
N LEU A 21 -2.75 7.19 -6.61
CA LEU A 21 -4.10 6.82 -6.20
C LEU A 21 -5.21 7.41 -7.10
N LYS A 22 -4.92 8.47 -7.88
CA LYS A 22 -5.88 9.02 -8.86
C LYS A 22 -6.13 8.10 -10.06
N HIS A 23 -5.32 7.07 -10.23
CA HIS A 23 -5.51 6.03 -11.25
C HIS A 23 -6.48 4.93 -10.78
N ASP A 24 -7.16 5.13 -9.64
CA ASP A 24 -8.15 4.22 -9.04
C ASP A 24 -7.66 2.76 -8.93
N PRO A 25 -6.50 2.50 -8.29
CA PRO A 25 -5.97 1.15 -8.17
C PRO A 25 -6.86 0.28 -7.28
N ILE A 26 -7.09 -0.98 -7.68
CA ILE A 26 -7.84 -1.95 -6.89
C ILE A 26 -7.08 -2.42 -5.65
N ALA A 27 -5.74 -2.41 -5.70
CA ALA A 27 -4.87 -2.86 -4.64
C ALA A 27 -3.53 -2.12 -4.65
N VAL A 28 -2.91 -1.99 -3.49
CA VAL A 28 -1.60 -1.36 -3.30
C VAL A 28 -0.67 -2.33 -2.57
N LEU A 29 0.52 -2.52 -3.15
CA LEU A 29 1.62 -3.27 -2.54
C LEU A 29 2.55 -2.28 -1.86
N VAL A 30 2.59 -2.34 -0.52
CA VAL A 30 3.38 -1.46 0.33
C VAL A 30 4.73 -2.12 0.60
N CYS A 31 5.75 -1.65 -0.12
CA CYS A 31 7.13 -2.16 -0.04
C CYS A 31 8.15 -1.03 0.20
N ASN A 32 7.71 0.11 0.74
CA ASN A 32 8.58 1.22 1.10
C ASN A 32 9.28 0.95 2.45
N PRO A 33 10.07 1.86 3.03
CA PRO A 33 10.67 1.60 4.34
C PRO A 33 9.62 1.31 5.42
N THR A 34 9.87 0.34 6.30
CA THR A 34 8.94 -0.13 7.35
C THR A 34 8.35 0.98 8.21
N ALA A 35 9.11 2.04 8.51
CA ALA A 35 8.62 3.20 9.28
C ALA A 35 7.48 3.97 8.58
N LEU A 36 7.30 3.79 7.28
CA LEU A 36 6.29 4.45 6.44
C LEU A 36 5.19 3.49 5.95
N HIS A 37 5.27 2.20 6.28
CA HIS A 37 4.29 1.20 5.84
C HIS A 37 2.87 1.59 6.26
N LEU A 38 2.67 1.91 7.54
CA LEU A 38 1.33 2.19 8.07
C LEU A 38 0.75 3.50 7.53
N SER A 39 1.52 4.57 7.38
CA SER A 39 1.00 5.80 6.78
C SER A 39 0.57 5.59 5.34
N THR A 40 1.39 4.87 4.57
CA THR A 40 1.10 4.51 3.16
C THR A 40 -0.15 3.64 3.07
N ALA A 41 -0.25 2.64 3.94
CA ALA A 41 -1.40 1.72 4.01
C ALA A 41 -2.69 2.45 4.38
N LEU A 42 -2.64 3.38 5.35
CA LEU A 42 -3.81 4.17 5.75
C LEU A 42 -4.31 5.08 4.63
N GLU A 43 -3.41 5.74 3.90
CA GLU A 43 -3.77 6.57 2.73
C GLU A 43 -4.40 5.72 1.62
N ALA A 44 -3.83 4.55 1.31
CA ALA A 44 -4.39 3.63 0.32
C ALA A 44 -5.72 3.00 0.77
N ALA A 45 -5.87 2.63 2.05
CA ALA A 45 -7.12 2.13 2.61
C ALA A 45 -8.23 3.19 2.56
N ALA A 46 -7.89 4.46 2.87
CA ALA A 46 -8.82 5.58 2.76
C ALA A 46 -9.34 5.74 1.32
N ALA A 47 -8.47 5.53 0.32
CA ALA A 47 -8.81 5.49 -1.10
C ALA A 47 -9.62 4.25 -1.53
N GLY A 48 -9.80 3.26 -0.64
CA GLY A 48 -10.58 2.05 -0.91
C GLY A 48 -9.79 0.93 -1.58
N CYS A 49 -8.45 0.97 -1.52
CA CYS A 49 -7.60 -0.06 -2.10
C CYS A 49 -7.43 -1.26 -1.15
N HIS A 50 -7.41 -2.47 -1.70
CA HIS A 50 -6.89 -3.64 -0.99
C HIS A 50 -5.39 -3.52 -0.76
N LEU A 51 -4.87 -4.18 0.28
CA LEU A 51 -3.49 -3.96 0.71
C LEU A 51 -2.70 -5.26 0.84
N PHE A 52 -1.45 -5.19 0.41
CA PHE A 52 -0.39 -6.12 0.78
C PHE A 52 0.75 -5.33 1.41
N LEU A 53 1.17 -5.69 2.63
CA LEU A 53 2.27 -5.02 3.33
C LEU A 53 3.46 -5.96 3.46
N GLU A 54 4.64 -5.56 2.99
CA GLU A 54 5.84 -6.37 3.20
C GLU A 54 6.20 -6.44 4.69
N LYS A 55 6.67 -7.61 5.15
CA LYS A 55 7.03 -7.84 6.55
C LYS A 55 8.40 -7.25 6.92
N PRO A 56 8.55 -6.62 8.10
CA PRO A 56 7.54 -6.48 9.15
C PRO A 56 6.55 -5.36 8.84
N VAL A 57 5.30 -5.54 9.32
CA VAL A 57 4.21 -4.56 9.14
C VAL A 57 4.62 -3.17 9.61
N SER A 58 5.33 -3.08 10.73
CA SER A 58 5.80 -1.82 11.31
C SER A 58 6.84 -2.11 12.42
N HIS A 59 7.64 -1.11 12.77
CA HIS A 59 8.47 -1.11 13.97
C HIS A 59 7.70 -0.72 15.24
N GLN A 60 6.47 -0.22 15.10
CA GLN A 60 5.58 0.21 16.19
C GLN A 60 4.13 -0.19 15.84
N LEU A 61 3.39 -0.75 16.80
CA LEU A 61 2.00 -1.22 16.58
C LEU A 61 0.96 -0.09 16.47
N GLY A 62 1.35 1.16 16.70
CA GLY A 62 0.45 2.31 16.61
C GLY A 62 -0.07 2.50 15.18
N GLY A 63 -1.40 2.58 15.01
CA GLY A 63 -2.06 2.75 13.70
C GLY A 63 -2.55 1.46 13.04
N VAL A 64 -2.21 0.28 13.59
CA VAL A 64 -2.75 -1.00 13.08
C VAL A 64 -4.25 -1.11 13.35
N GLU A 65 -4.72 -0.71 14.53
CA GLU A 65 -6.16 -0.71 14.86
C GLU A 65 -6.95 0.16 13.89
N GLN A 66 -6.47 1.37 13.61
CA GLN A 66 -7.07 2.27 12.63
C GLN A 66 -7.12 1.65 11.23
N LEU A 67 -6.06 0.94 10.81
CA LEU A 67 -6.03 0.27 9.52
C LEU A 67 -7.08 -0.85 9.45
N VAL A 68 -7.23 -1.63 10.53
CA VAL A 68 -8.23 -2.70 10.65
C VAL A 68 -9.65 -2.13 10.62
N GLU A 69 -9.90 -1.03 11.33
CA GLU A 69 -11.20 -0.34 11.32
C GLU A 69 -11.59 0.11 9.92
N ILE A 70 -10.71 0.84 9.22
CA ILE A 70 -10.96 1.32 7.85
C ILE A 70 -11.18 0.14 6.89
N ALA A 71 -10.37 -0.93 7.03
CA ALA A 71 -10.51 -2.11 6.20
C ALA A 71 -11.86 -2.82 6.42
N ALA A 72 -12.33 -2.92 7.66
CA ALA A 72 -13.64 -3.49 7.96
C ALA A 72 -14.78 -2.61 7.42
N GLU A 73 -14.72 -1.29 7.64
CA GLU A 73 -15.74 -0.34 7.17
C GLU A 73 -15.90 -0.34 5.65
N LYS A 74 -14.78 -0.43 4.93
CA LYS A 74 -14.74 -0.40 3.46
C LYS A 74 -14.71 -1.78 2.81
N ASN A 75 -14.80 -2.86 3.59
CA ASN A 75 -14.72 -4.25 3.13
C ASN A 75 -13.45 -4.53 2.27
N LEU A 76 -12.29 -4.13 2.79
CA LEU A 76 -10.99 -4.28 2.14
C LEU A 76 -10.26 -5.53 2.62
N LEU A 77 -9.63 -6.25 1.69
CA LEU A 77 -8.67 -7.30 2.01
C LEU A 77 -7.32 -6.68 2.36
N VAL A 78 -6.74 -7.12 3.49
CA VAL A 78 -5.40 -6.73 3.95
C VAL A 78 -4.60 -8.00 4.21
N GLN A 79 -3.46 -8.12 3.55
CA GLN A 79 -2.51 -9.21 3.71
C GLN A 79 -1.13 -8.67 4.13
N VAL A 80 -0.43 -9.45 4.94
CA VAL A 80 0.96 -9.22 5.36
C VAL A 80 1.81 -10.41 4.97
#